data_AF-A0A351XDB9-F1
#
_entry.id   AF-A0A351XDB9-F1
#
_cell.length_a   1.000
_cell.length_b   1.000
_cell.length_c   1.000
_cell.angle_alpha   90.00
_cell.angle_beta   90.00
_cell.angle_gamma   90.00
#
_symmetry.space_group_name_H-M   'P 1'
#
loop_
_entity.id
_entity.type
_entity.pdbx_description
1 polymer ?
#
loop_
_entity_poly.entity_id
_entity_poly.type
_entity_poly.pdbx_seq_one_letter_code
_entity_poly.pdbx_strand_id
1 'polypeptide(L)'
;QFAEIVASLEPYTEDGSTYLFEDNVRGGRIPKEYIPSVDAGIQLATTNGPLAGFQVLGLKVSLNDGKSHDVDSSEMAFKIAAQAWFREAMRMAKPVLLEPVMTVEVVTPENYMGDVVGDLNSRRGRVGQMEARGGNQVVSAQVPLSEMFGYATDLRSRTQGRATYTM
;
A
#
# COMPACT_ATOMS: atom_id res chain seq x y z
N GLN A 1 -24.81 22.03 -11.83
CA GLN A 1 -24.06 20.77 -11.88
C GLN A 1 -24.65 19.81 -10.85
N PHE A 2 -25.11 18.64 -11.29
CA PHE A 2 -25.76 17.63 -10.45
C PHE A 2 -25.12 16.26 -10.68
N ALA A 3 -24.77 15.57 -9.61
CA ALA A 3 -24.35 14.17 -9.63
C ALA A 3 -24.57 13.56 -8.24
N GLU A 4 -25.18 12.38 -8.19
CA GLU A 4 -25.34 11.60 -6.97
C GLU A 4 -24.78 10.20 -7.22
N ILE A 5 -23.93 9.72 -6.32
CA ILE A 5 -23.37 8.37 -6.37
C ILE A 5 -23.58 7.65 -5.05
N VAL A 6 -23.80 6.35 -5.13
CA VAL A 6 -23.90 5.43 -4.00
C VAL A 6 -22.95 4.27 -4.30
N ALA A 7 -21.85 4.21 -3.55
CA ALA A 7 -20.85 3.17 -3.69
C ALA A 7 -20.52 2.57 -2.31
N SER A 8 -19.89 1.40 -2.33
CA SER A 8 -19.30 0.74 -1.16
C SER A 8 -17.80 0.58 -1.36
N LEU A 9 -17.07 0.53 -0.25
CA LEU A 9 -15.64 0.27 -0.24
C LEU A 9 -15.32 -0.91 0.68
N GLU A 10 -14.37 -1.73 0.26
CA GLU A 10 -13.84 -2.83 1.07
C GLU A 10 -12.33 -2.98 0.88
N PRO A 11 -11.60 -3.48 1.89
CA PRO A 11 -10.19 -3.84 1.73
C PRO A 11 -10.05 -4.89 0.63
N TYR A 12 -9.05 -4.72 -0.23
CA TYR A 12 -8.76 -5.62 -1.33
C TYR A 12 -7.28 -5.96 -1.32
N THR A 13 -6.99 -7.23 -1.08
CA THR A 13 -5.61 -7.74 -0.97
C THR A 13 -5.33 -8.86 -1.96
N GLU A 14 -6.25 -9.10 -2.90
CA GLU A 14 -6.13 -10.19 -3.86
C GLU A 14 -5.16 -9.83 -5.01
N ASP A 15 -4.37 -10.82 -5.42
CA ASP A 15 -3.50 -10.81 -6.60
C ASP A 15 -2.45 -9.69 -6.68
N GLY A 16 -2.15 -9.02 -5.56
CA GLY A 16 -1.21 -7.90 -5.53
C GLY A 16 -1.71 -6.65 -6.26
N SER A 17 -2.98 -6.63 -6.69
CA SER A 17 -3.59 -5.41 -7.23
C SER A 17 -3.96 -4.47 -6.09
N THR A 18 -3.71 -3.18 -6.32
CA THR A 18 -3.88 -2.13 -5.32
C THR A 18 -5.22 -1.41 -5.43
N TYR A 19 -5.96 -1.65 -6.52
CA TYR A 19 -7.23 -1.01 -6.78
C TYR A 19 -8.11 -1.87 -7.69
N LEU A 20 -9.38 -2.01 -7.33
CA LEU A 20 -10.41 -2.64 -8.16
C LEU A 20 -11.67 -1.78 -8.18
N PHE A 21 -12.21 -1.53 -9.37
CA PHE A 21 -13.48 -0.83 -9.56
C PHE A 21 -14.50 -1.78 -10.18
N GLU A 22 -15.67 -1.92 -9.54
CA GLU A 22 -16.79 -2.71 -10.03
C GLU A 22 -18.01 -1.82 -10.28
N ASP A 23 -18.58 -1.94 -11.49
CA ASP A 23 -19.85 -1.33 -11.83
C ASP A 23 -21.01 -2.30 -11.58
N ASN A 24 -21.82 -2.02 -10.55
CA ASN A 24 -23.04 -2.75 -10.23
C ASN A 24 -24.31 -1.95 -10.55
N VAL A 25 -24.19 -0.81 -11.24
CA VAL A 25 -25.34 0.07 -11.54
C VAL A 25 -26.30 -0.64 -12.49
N ARG A 26 -27.59 -0.67 -12.10
CA ARG A 26 -28.66 -1.26 -12.92
C ARG A 26 -29.67 -0.20 -13.36
N GLY A 27 -30.33 -0.46 -14.49
CA GLY A 27 -31.44 0.37 -14.96
C GLY A 27 -31.07 1.75 -15.50
N GLY A 28 -29.78 2.00 -15.82
CA GLY A 28 -29.34 3.23 -16.49
C GLY A 28 -29.44 4.50 -15.65
N ARG A 29 -29.49 4.38 -14.31
CA ARG A 29 -29.61 5.51 -13.39
C ARG A 29 -28.42 6.46 -13.40
N ILE A 30 -27.26 5.92 -13.79
CA ILE A 30 -26.09 6.68 -14.23
C ILE A 30 -25.88 6.30 -15.70
N PRO A 31 -25.86 7.26 -16.64
CA PRO A 31 -25.44 7.04 -18.00
C PRO A 31 -24.07 6.37 -18.06
N LYS A 32 -23.92 5.32 -18.88
CA LYS A 32 -22.67 4.54 -18.97
C LYS A 32 -21.44 5.38 -19.34
N GLU A 33 -21.66 6.51 -20.00
CA GLU A 33 -20.63 7.51 -20.32
C GLU A 33 -20.01 8.19 -19.10
N TYR A 34 -20.74 8.32 -17.98
CA TYR A 34 -20.24 8.96 -16.76
C TYR A 34 -19.58 8.01 -15.77
N ILE A 35 -19.76 6.69 -15.94
CA ILE A 35 -19.17 5.67 -15.05
C ILE A 35 -17.64 5.76 -15.04
N PRO A 36 -16.94 5.89 -16.18
CA PRO A 36 -15.50 6.11 -16.19
C PRO A 36 -15.06 7.41 -15.48
N SER A 37 -15.90 8.46 -15.50
CA SER A 37 -15.61 9.71 -14.78
C SER A 37 -15.68 9.54 -13.26
N VAL A 38 -16.57 8.68 -12.77
CA VAL A 38 -16.66 8.30 -11.35
C VAL A 38 -15.40 7.56 -10.93
N ASP A 39 -15.00 6.53 -11.68
CA ASP A 39 -13.78 5.76 -11.42
C ASP A 39 -12.54 6.66 -11.42
N ALA A 40 -12.38 7.51 -12.44
CA ALA A 40 -11.28 8.48 -12.52
C ALA A 40 -11.29 9.49 -11.35
N GLY A 41 -12.47 9.84 -10.83
CA GLY A 41 -12.61 10.68 -9.64
C GLY A 41 -12.12 9.98 -8.38
N ILE A 42 -12.48 8.70 -8.20
CA ILE A 42 -12.02 7.86 -7.09
C ILE A 42 -10.50 7.66 -7.17
N GLN A 43 -9.96 7.24 -8.32
CA GLN A 43 -8.52 7.04 -8.50
C GLN A 43 -7.71 8.32 -8.26
N LEU A 44 -8.24 9.48 -8.64
CA LEU A 44 -7.59 10.74 -8.31
C LEU A 44 -7.61 11.01 -6.80
N ALA A 45 -8.71 10.68 -6.12
CA ALA A 45 -8.80 10.82 -4.67
C ALA A 45 -7.90 9.83 -3.92
N THR A 46 -7.61 8.63 -4.46
CA THR A 46 -6.71 7.67 -3.83
C THR A 46 -5.26 8.15 -3.82
N THR A 47 -4.84 9.02 -4.75
CA THR A 47 -3.45 9.55 -4.77
C THR A 47 -3.06 10.32 -3.52
N ASN A 48 -4.01 11.02 -2.89
CA ASN A 48 -3.79 11.82 -1.68
C ASN A 48 -4.67 11.27 -0.55
N GLY A 49 -4.17 10.25 0.15
CA GLY A 49 -4.87 9.61 1.25
C GLY A 49 -5.06 10.54 2.46
N PRO A 50 -6.12 10.29 3.27
CA PRO A 50 -6.55 11.22 4.32
C PRO A 50 -5.63 11.28 5.55
N LEU A 51 -4.72 10.31 5.73
CA LEU A 51 -3.88 10.22 6.94
C LEU A 51 -2.61 11.07 6.83
N ALA A 52 -1.79 10.80 5.82
CA ALA A 52 -0.47 11.41 5.67
C ALA A 52 -0.16 11.85 4.23
N GLY A 53 -1.18 11.92 3.37
CA GLY A 53 -1.02 12.29 1.96
C GLY A 53 -0.38 11.21 1.09
N PHE A 54 -0.17 10.00 1.62
CA PHE A 54 0.27 8.86 0.82
C PHE A 54 -0.89 8.26 0.02
N GLN A 55 -0.54 7.61 -1.09
CA GLN A 55 -1.52 6.90 -1.91
C GLN A 55 -2.21 5.80 -1.10
N VAL A 56 -3.55 5.73 -1.21
CA VAL A 56 -4.36 4.65 -0.66
C VAL A 56 -4.22 3.43 -1.56
N LEU A 57 -3.88 2.29 -0.97
CA LEU A 57 -3.69 1.01 -1.67
C LEU A 57 -4.62 -0.04 -1.08
N GLY A 58 -4.84 -1.11 -1.84
CA GLY A 58 -5.57 -2.30 -1.42
C GLY A 58 -7.05 -2.01 -1.22
N LEU A 59 -7.68 -1.37 -2.21
CA LEU A 59 -9.07 -0.95 -2.12
C LEU A 59 -9.88 -1.52 -3.27
N LYS A 60 -11.06 -2.05 -2.95
CA LYS A 60 -12.09 -2.33 -3.93
C LYS A 60 -13.26 -1.37 -3.73
N VAL A 61 -13.71 -0.77 -4.83
CA VAL A 61 -14.86 0.13 -4.85
C VAL A 61 -15.92 -0.44 -5.77
N SER A 62 -17.12 -0.64 -5.24
CA SER A 62 -18.27 -1.10 -6.00
C SER A 62 -19.28 0.03 -6.11
N LEU A 63 -19.53 0.51 -7.33
CA LEU A 63 -20.55 1.51 -7.62
C LEU A 63 -21.91 0.82 -7.71
N ASN A 64 -22.79 1.09 -6.74
CA ASN A 64 -24.03 0.34 -6.56
C ASN A 64 -25.25 1.07 -7.14
N ASP A 65 -25.32 2.39 -6.99
CA ASP A 65 -26.42 3.20 -7.48
C ASP A 65 -25.99 4.67 -7.68
N GLY A 66 -26.88 5.48 -8.22
CA GLY A 66 -26.75 6.92 -8.28
C GLY A 66 -27.92 7.60 -8.98
N LYS A 67 -27.77 8.90 -9.22
CA LYS A 67 -28.74 9.69 -9.99
C LYS A 67 -28.01 10.70 -10.87
N SER A 68 -28.50 10.84 -12.10
CA SER A 68 -28.17 11.91 -13.03
C SER A 68 -29.36 12.84 -13.27
N HIS A 69 -29.09 14.01 -13.83
CA HIS A 69 -30.08 14.95 -14.34
C HIS A 69 -29.69 15.35 -15.76
N ASP A 70 -30.61 15.23 -16.71
CA ASP A 70 -30.29 15.29 -18.15
C ASP A 70 -29.62 16.58 -18.62
N VAL A 71 -29.88 17.69 -17.93
CA VAL A 71 -29.35 19.03 -18.31
C VAL A 71 -28.23 19.48 -17.38
N ASP A 72 -28.23 19.01 -16.13
CA ASP A 72 -27.32 19.52 -15.09
C ASP A 72 -26.16 18.56 -14.77
N SER A 73 -26.23 17.31 -15.21
CA SER A 73 -25.14 16.36 -15.05
C SER A 73 -24.05 16.57 -16.09
N SER A 74 -22.82 16.37 -15.65
CA SER A 74 -21.63 16.39 -16.50
C SER A 74 -20.57 15.45 -15.95
N GLU A 75 -19.63 15.06 -16.79
CA GLU A 75 -18.48 14.24 -16.38
C GLU A 75 -17.75 14.83 -15.18
N MET A 76 -17.56 16.16 -15.17
CA MET A 76 -16.90 16.87 -14.07
C MET A 76 -17.72 16.79 -12.78
N ALA A 77 -19.06 16.87 -12.86
CA ALA A 77 -19.91 16.76 -11.69
C ALA A 77 -19.76 15.38 -11.01
N PHE A 78 -19.77 14.30 -11.81
CA PHE A 78 -19.55 12.94 -11.30
C PHE A 78 -18.15 12.74 -10.73
N LYS A 79 -17.13 13.32 -11.37
CA LYS A 79 -15.75 13.29 -10.86
C LYS A 79 -15.61 13.98 -9.49
N ILE A 80 -16.24 15.14 -9.32
CA ILE A 80 -16.23 15.86 -8.03
C ILE A 80 -17.01 15.08 -6.97
N ALA A 81 -18.18 14.53 -7.33
CA ALA A 81 -19.00 13.73 -6.42
C ALA A 81 -18.24 12.48 -5.93
N ALA A 82 -17.53 11.80 -6.83
CA ALA A 82 -16.63 10.69 -6.53
C ALA A 82 -15.54 11.04 -5.51
N GLN A 83 -14.85 12.17 -5.70
CA GLN A 83 -13.82 12.63 -4.77
C GLN A 83 -14.39 13.01 -3.39
N ALA A 84 -15.57 13.63 -3.36
CA ALA A 84 -16.25 13.97 -2.12
C ALA A 84 -16.69 12.71 -1.36
N TRP A 85 -17.31 11.76 -2.06
CA TRP A 85 -17.72 10.48 -1.50
C TRP A 85 -16.52 9.71 -0.93
N PHE A 86 -15.43 9.59 -1.69
CA PHE A 86 -14.24 8.86 -1.26
C PHE A 86 -13.65 9.41 0.05
N ARG A 87 -13.55 10.74 0.17
CA ARG A 87 -13.02 11.38 1.39
C ARG A 87 -13.86 11.07 2.62
N GLU A 88 -15.18 11.12 2.50
CA GLU A 88 -16.06 10.82 3.64
C GLU A 88 -16.08 9.32 3.96
N ALA A 89 -16.11 8.48 2.94
CA ALA A 89 -16.14 7.04 3.11
C ALA A 89 -14.84 6.52 3.75
N MET A 90 -13.68 7.05 3.34
CA MET A 90 -12.39 6.73 3.96
C MET A 90 -12.31 7.20 5.41
N ARG A 91 -12.93 8.33 5.78
CA ARG A 91 -12.97 8.79 7.18
C ARG A 91 -13.70 7.80 8.08
N MET A 92 -14.76 7.17 7.57
CA MET A 92 -15.52 6.13 8.28
C MET A 92 -14.81 4.76 8.28
N ALA A 93 -14.01 4.48 7.26
CA ALA A 93 -13.34 3.20 7.05
C ALA A 93 -12.15 2.91 7.98
N LYS A 94 -11.71 3.88 8.78
CA LYS A 94 -10.56 3.77 9.71
C LYS A 94 -9.28 3.27 9.01
N PRO A 95 -8.74 4.02 8.03
CA PRO A 95 -7.54 3.64 7.31
C PRO A 95 -6.35 3.50 8.25
N VAL A 96 -5.38 2.69 7.82
CA VAL A 96 -4.10 2.49 8.50
C VAL A 96 -2.95 2.84 7.57
N LEU A 97 -1.81 3.24 8.14
CA LEU A 97 -0.58 3.43 7.38
C LEU A 97 0.09 2.07 7.17
N LEU A 98 0.51 1.84 5.93
CA LEU A 98 1.35 0.70 5.57
C LEU A 98 2.79 1.20 5.42
N GLU A 99 3.74 0.44 5.95
CA GLU A 99 5.18 0.70 5.77
C GLU A 99 5.80 -0.38 4.86
N PRO A 100 6.80 -0.03 4.04
CA PRO A 100 7.50 -1.00 3.21
C PRO A 100 8.40 -1.89 4.06
N VAL A 101 8.24 -3.21 3.89
CA VAL A 101 9.07 -4.23 4.53
C VAL A 101 9.99 -4.84 3.48
N MET A 102 11.29 -4.77 3.72
CA MET A 102 12.33 -5.21 2.79
C MET A 102 12.81 -6.60 3.16
N THR A 103 13.06 -7.44 2.16
CA THR A 103 13.74 -8.72 2.35
C THR A 103 15.23 -8.48 2.33
N VAL A 104 15.89 -8.64 3.47
CA VAL A 104 17.32 -8.43 3.65
C VAL A 104 18.01 -9.78 3.72
N GLU A 105 19.12 -9.91 3.00
CA GLU A 105 20.04 -11.04 3.10
C GLU A 105 21.37 -10.52 3.65
N VAL A 106 21.86 -11.12 4.73
CA VAL A 106 23.14 -10.76 5.35
C VAL A 106 24.08 -11.94 5.29
N VAL A 107 25.23 -11.74 4.66
CA VAL A 107 26.31 -12.74 4.61
C VAL A 107 27.36 -12.35 5.64
N THR A 108 27.56 -13.20 6.65
CA THR A 108 28.49 -12.94 7.75
C THR A 108 29.23 -14.22 8.16
N PRO A 109 30.49 -14.14 8.60
CA PRO A 109 31.16 -15.25 9.27
C PRO A 109 30.38 -15.73 10.51
N GLU A 110 30.43 -17.04 10.80
CA GLU A 110 29.66 -17.67 11.89
C GLU A 110 29.93 -17.01 13.26
N ASN A 111 31.15 -16.54 13.50
CA ASN A 111 31.55 -15.91 14.76
C ASN A 111 30.85 -14.57 15.05
N TYR A 112 30.22 -13.93 14.06
CA TYR A 112 29.44 -12.69 14.23
C TYR A 112 27.94 -12.90 14.03
N MET A 113 27.49 -14.13 13.81
CA MET A 113 26.09 -14.45 13.52
C MET A 113 25.15 -13.96 14.63
N GLY A 114 25.52 -14.17 15.90
CA GLY A 114 24.71 -13.74 17.05
C GLY A 114 24.47 -12.23 17.09
N ASP A 115 25.50 -11.44 16.83
CA ASP A 115 25.41 -9.97 16.83
C ASP A 115 24.54 -9.46 15.67
N VAL A 116 24.64 -10.09 14.49
CA VAL A 116 23.82 -9.76 13.31
C VAL A 116 22.35 -10.07 13.56
N VAL A 117 22.05 -11.26 14.09
CA VAL A 117 20.68 -11.68 14.41
C VAL A 117 20.08 -10.79 15.51
N GLY A 118 20.88 -10.41 16.51
CA GLY A 118 20.48 -9.48 17.55
C GLY A 118 20.11 -8.09 17.01
N ASP A 119 20.91 -7.56 16.07
CA ASP A 119 20.64 -6.26 15.44
C ASP A 119 19.40 -6.29 14.54
N LEU A 120 19.21 -7.35 13.76
CA LEU A 120 18.02 -7.50 12.92
C LEU A 120 16.74 -7.55 13.78
N ASN A 121 16.76 -8.26 14.91
CA ASN A 121 15.62 -8.30 15.83
C ASN A 121 15.36 -6.96 16.53
N SER A 122 16.40 -6.19 16.87
CA SER A 122 16.22 -4.87 17.50
C SER A 122 15.58 -3.86 16.53
N ARG A 123 15.79 -4.03 15.23
CA ARG A 123 15.20 -3.24 14.13
C ARG A 123 13.80 -3.69 13.71
N ARG A 124 13.04 -4.31 14.61
CA ARG A 124 11.71 -4.89 14.32
C ARG A 124 11.74 -5.93 13.19
N GLY A 125 12.92 -6.48 12.89
CA GLY A 125 13.10 -7.47 11.84
C GLY A 125 12.59 -8.84 12.26
N ARG A 126 12.10 -9.60 11.29
CA ARG A 126 11.74 -11.02 11.45
C ARG A 126 12.78 -11.85 10.74
N VAL A 127 13.64 -12.50 11.51
CA VAL A 127 14.65 -13.41 10.98
C VAL A 127 13.97 -14.68 10.46
N GLY A 128 14.28 -15.03 9.22
CA GLY A 128 13.78 -16.20 8.51
C GLY A 128 14.83 -17.32 8.51
N GLN A 129 15.20 -17.77 7.32
CA GLN A 129 16.13 -18.88 7.14
C GLN A 129 17.59 -18.46 7.35
N MET A 130 18.37 -19.40 7.86
CA MET A 130 19.82 -19.31 7.98
C MET A 130 20.44 -20.45 7.18
N GLU A 131 21.33 -20.11 6.24
CA GLU A 131 21.97 -21.09 5.36
C GLU A 131 23.49 -20.95 5.41
N ALA A 132 24.18 -22.09 5.49
CA ALA A 132 25.64 -22.10 5.40
C ALA A 132 26.06 -21.96 3.93
N ARG A 133 26.88 -20.95 3.63
CA ARG A 133 27.46 -20.70 2.31
C ARG A 133 28.98 -20.72 2.40
N GLY A 134 29.56 -21.91 2.26
CA GLY A 134 30.99 -22.12 2.45
C GLY A 134 31.41 -21.87 3.90
N GLY A 135 32.37 -20.98 4.13
CA GLY A 135 32.80 -20.57 5.47
C GLY A 135 31.98 -19.44 6.12
N ASN A 136 30.90 -18.99 5.47
CA ASN A 136 30.02 -17.94 5.95
C ASN A 136 28.60 -18.46 6.18
N GLN A 137 27.82 -17.71 6.97
CA GLN A 137 26.39 -17.90 7.18
C GLN A 137 25.64 -16.80 6.43
N VAL A 138 24.52 -17.17 5.81
CA VAL A 138 23.58 -16.29 5.13
C VAL A 138 22.32 -16.22 5.97
N VAL A 139 21.92 -15.03 6.38
CA VAL A 139 20.73 -14.79 7.20
C VAL A 139 19.72 -14.00 6.38
N SER A 140 18.57 -14.60 6.08
CA SER A 140 17.45 -13.90 5.46
C SER A 140 16.54 -13.32 6.54
N ALA A 141 16.10 -12.08 6.39
CA ALA A 141 15.17 -11.43 7.31
C ALA A 141 14.24 -10.46 6.58
N GLN A 142 13.07 -10.21 7.16
CA GLN A 142 12.17 -9.14 6.72
C GLN A 142 12.26 -7.98 7.71
N VAL A 143 12.66 -6.79 7.25
CA VAL A 143 12.88 -5.62 8.10
C VAL A 143 12.18 -4.39 7.52
N PRO A 144 11.47 -3.59 8.33
CA PRO A 144 10.93 -2.32 7.87
C PRO A 144 12.02 -1.40 7.33
N LEU A 145 11.82 -0.81 6.14
CA LEU A 145 12.82 0.08 5.52
C LEU A 145 13.19 1.26 6.41
N SER A 146 12.23 1.75 7.21
CA SER A 146 12.41 2.81 8.20
C SER A 146 13.51 2.51 9.23
N GLU A 147 13.78 1.24 9.50
CA GLU A 147 14.79 0.78 10.47
C GLU A 147 16.15 0.47 9.81
N MET A 148 16.24 0.50 8.48
CA MET A 148 17.45 0.12 7.73
C MET A 148 18.40 1.29 7.44
N PHE A 149 18.02 2.52 7.80
CA PHE A 149 18.89 3.68 7.64
C PHE A 149 20.15 3.52 8.50
N GLY A 150 21.32 3.67 7.87
CA GLY A 150 22.63 3.51 8.53
C GLY A 150 23.07 2.06 8.74
N TYR A 151 22.27 1.07 8.32
CA TYR A 151 22.55 -0.36 8.58
C TYR A 151 23.94 -0.81 8.06
N ALA A 152 24.40 -0.28 6.92
CA ALA A 152 25.72 -0.59 6.38
C ALA A 152 26.87 -0.30 7.37
N THR A 153 26.79 0.84 8.07
CA THR A 153 27.82 1.26 9.04
C THR A 153 27.74 0.44 10.32
N ASP A 154 26.53 0.18 10.79
CA ASP A 154 26.30 -0.60 12.02
C ASP A 154 26.73 -2.06 11.82
N LEU A 155 26.35 -2.66 10.69
CA LEU A 155 26.78 -4.01 10.31
C LEU A 155 28.30 -4.10 10.24
N ARG A 156 28.95 -3.16 9.55
CA ARG A 156 30.42 -3.11 9.44
C ARG A 156 31.07 -3.06 10.82
N SER A 157 30.53 -2.28 11.75
CA SER A 157 31.08 -2.14 13.10
C SER A 157 30.96 -3.42 13.91
N ARG A 158 29.80 -4.11 13.82
CA ARG A 158 29.54 -5.38 14.52
C ARG A 158 30.38 -6.54 14.00
N THR A 159 30.63 -6.58 12.69
CA THR A 159 31.32 -7.72 12.05
C THR A 159 32.77 -7.42 11.68
N GLN A 160 33.35 -6.33 12.21
CA GLN A 160 34.69 -5.84 11.85
C GLN A 160 34.90 -5.69 10.33
N GLY A 161 33.83 -5.32 9.62
CA GLY A 161 33.80 -5.14 8.16
C GLY A 161 33.85 -6.43 7.34
N ARG A 162 33.60 -7.59 7.96
CA ARG A 162 33.60 -8.90 7.30
C ARG A 162 32.24 -9.38 6.81
N ALA A 163 31.16 -8.64 7.06
CA ALA A 163 29.83 -8.95 6.57
C ALA A 163 29.37 -7.98 5.48
N THR A 164 28.47 -8.48 4.64
CA THR A 164 27.82 -7.74 3.55
C THR A 164 26.33 -8.02 3.59
N TYR A 165 25.51 -7.08 3.11
CA TYR A 165 24.07 -7.30 3.00
C TYR A 165 23.53 -6.84 1.65
N THR A 166 22.40 -7.41 1.27
CA THR A 166 21.56 -6.98 0.14
C THR A 166 20.13 -6.83 0.62
N MET A 167 19.37 -5.93 0.01
CA MET A 167 17.95 -5.67 0.32
C MET A 167 17.16 -5.33 -0.94
#